data_AF-A0A3D2N2G3-F1
#
_entry.id   AF-A0A3D2N2G3-F1
#
_cell.length_a   1.000
_cell.length_b   1.000
_cell.length_c   1.000
_cell.angle_alpha   90.00
_cell.angle_beta   90.00
_cell.angle_gamma   90.00
#
_symmetry.space_group_name_H-M   'P 1'
#
loop_
_entity.id
_entity.type
_entity.pdbx_description
1 polymer ?
#
loop_
_entity_poly.entity_id
_entity_poly.type
_entity_poly.pdbx_seq_one_letter_code
_entity_poly.pdbx_strand_id
1 'polypeptide(L)'
;GHHLLAWNEMLVRDDSRLADCADRMNVCPLGSAALAGTSYAIDRHMTAEALGFKGPTENSLDSVSDRDFAIEFTAAAAITMMHLSRMAEEMIIWTSAQFNFVDLPDRFCTGSSIMPQK
;
A
#
# COMPACT_ATOMS: atom_id res chain seq x y z
N GLY A 1 14.69 -8.33 21.38
CA GLY A 1 13.70 -8.88 20.43
C GLY A 1 12.35 -8.21 20.54
N HIS A 2 11.77 -8.11 21.75
CA HIS A 2 10.38 -7.67 21.95
C HIS A 2 10.02 -6.31 21.31
N HIS A 3 10.90 -5.31 21.40
CA HIS A 3 10.68 -4.00 20.77
C HIS A 3 10.59 -4.09 19.23
N LEU A 4 11.52 -4.80 18.60
CA LEU A 4 11.52 -4.99 17.14
C LEU A 4 10.28 -5.79 16.67
N LEU A 5 9.79 -6.73 17.50
CA LEU A 5 8.55 -7.44 17.20
C LEU A 5 7.33 -6.53 17.24
N ALA A 6 7.34 -5.42 17.99
CA ALA A 6 6.26 -4.44 17.92
C ALA A 6 6.14 -3.81 16.53
N TRP A 7 7.26 -3.57 15.84
CA TRP A 7 7.26 -3.11 14.44
C TRP A 7 6.76 -4.19 13.49
N ASN A 8 7.17 -5.44 13.70
CA ASN A 8 6.65 -6.57 12.92
C ASN A 8 5.11 -6.63 12.99
N GLU A 9 4.54 -6.55 14.19
CA GLU A 9 3.09 -6.62 14.36
C GLU A 9 2.37 -5.44 13.67
N MET A 10 2.99 -4.27 13.56
CA MET A 10 2.46 -3.16 12.76
C MET A 10 2.39 -3.53 11.28
N LEU A 11 3.52 -3.99 10.73
CA LEU A 11 3.63 -4.33 9.30
C LEU A 11 2.80 -5.55 8.90
N VAL A 12 2.63 -6.53 9.79
CA VAL A 12 1.74 -7.69 9.56
C VAL A 12 0.29 -7.23 9.34
N ARG A 13 -0.18 -6.24 10.11
CA ARG A 13 -1.52 -5.67 9.89
C ARG A 13 -1.60 -4.81 8.63
N ASP A 14 -0.50 -4.20 8.22
CA ASP A 14 -0.47 -3.39 7.00
C ASP A 14 -0.50 -4.29 5.76
N ASP A 15 0.26 -5.39 5.78
CA ASP A 15 0.23 -6.44 4.77
C ASP A 15 -1.18 -7.02 4.60
N SER A 16 -1.86 -7.35 5.70
CA SER A 16 -3.24 -7.86 5.63
C SER A 16 -4.21 -6.83 5.03
N ARG A 17 -4.06 -5.53 5.35
CA ARG A 17 -4.91 -4.48 4.75
C ARG A 17 -4.67 -4.34 3.25
N LEU A 18 -3.41 -4.41 2.81
CA LEU A 18 -3.07 -4.33 1.40
C LEU A 18 -3.58 -5.56 0.64
N ALA A 19 -3.46 -6.75 1.24
CA ALA A 19 -4.02 -7.99 0.68
C ALA A 19 -5.54 -7.91 0.55
N ASP A 20 -6.24 -7.50 1.61
CA ASP A 20 -7.71 -7.33 1.59
C ASP A 20 -8.15 -6.28 0.57
N CYS A 21 -7.43 -5.16 0.46
CA CYS A 21 -7.71 -4.11 -0.53
C CYS A 21 -7.54 -4.64 -1.95
N ALA A 22 -6.45 -5.37 -2.23
CA ALA A 22 -6.22 -5.98 -3.54
C ALA A 22 -7.30 -7.02 -3.87
N ASP A 23 -7.69 -7.83 -2.88
CA ASP A 23 -8.67 -8.88 -3.03
C ASP A 23 -10.08 -8.34 -3.34
N ARG A 24 -10.49 -7.28 -2.61
CA ARG A 24 -11.81 -6.64 -2.73
C ARG A 24 -11.96 -5.87 -4.04
N MET A 25 -10.90 -5.22 -4.48
CA MET A 25 -10.91 -4.34 -5.66
C MET A 25 -10.65 -5.09 -6.98
N ASN A 26 -10.47 -6.42 -6.94
CA ASN A 26 -10.17 -7.23 -8.12
C ASN A 26 -11.43 -7.62 -8.94
N VAL A 27 -12.22 -6.62 -9.34
CA VAL A 27 -13.39 -6.75 -10.21
C VAL A 27 -13.27 -5.87 -11.46
N CYS A 28 -13.70 -6.39 -12.62
CA CYS A 28 -13.44 -5.78 -13.92
C CYS A 28 -14.55 -4.78 -14.33
N PRO A 29 -14.25 -3.48 -14.48
CA PRO A 29 -15.22 -2.48 -14.93
C PRO A 29 -15.41 -2.47 -16.46
N LEU A 30 -14.61 -3.22 -17.21
CA LEU A 30 -14.64 -3.20 -18.67
C LEU A 30 -15.99 -3.76 -19.18
N GLY A 31 -16.56 -3.06 -20.17
CA GLY A 31 -17.91 -3.32 -20.68
C GLY A 31 -19.00 -2.39 -20.16
N SER A 32 -18.73 -1.59 -19.12
CA SER A 32 -19.70 -0.63 -18.55
C SER A 32 -19.93 0.64 -19.40
N ALA A 33 -19.09 0.87 -20.42
CA ALA A 33 -19.13 2.01 -21.32
C ALA A 33 -19.20 3.36 -20.55
N ALA A 34 -20.04 4.30 -21.00
CA ALA A 34 -20.16 5.60 -20.32
C ALA A 34 -20.91 5.52 -18.97
N LEU A 35 -21.93 4.65 -18.86
CA LEU A 35 -22.72 4.44 -17.64
C LEU A 35 -23.74 3.29 -17.72
N ALA A 36 -24.24 2.94 -18.91
CA ALA A 36 -25.35 2.00 -19.12
C ALA A 36 -24.95 0.66 -19.76
N GLY A 37 -23.65 0.36 -19.77
CA GLY A 37 -23.12 -0.80 -20.48
C GLY A 37 -22.95 -0.56 -21.99
N THR A 38 -22.23 -1.47 -22.63
CA THR A 38 -22.10 -1.49 -24.09
C THR A 38 -23.36 -2.07 -24.75
N SER A 39 -23.69 -1.61 -25.96
CA SER A 39 -24.77 -2.19 -26.78
C SER A 39 -24.34 -3.46 -27.53
N TYR A 40 -23.04 -3.77 -27.55
CA TYR A 40 -22.54 -5.02 -28.11
C TYR A 40 -22.79 -6.18 -27.15
N ALA A 41 -23.18 -7.34 -27.69
CA ALA A 41 -23.34 -8.58 -26.93
C ALA A 41 -21.97 -9.19 -26.57
N ILE A 42 -21.23 -8.54 -25.68
CA ILE A 42 -19.95 -9.02 -25.18
C ILE A 42 -20.12 -9.98 -24.01
N ASP A 43 -19.15 -10.87 -23.83
CA ASP A 43 -19.00 -11.65 -22.61
C ASP A 43 -18.03 -10.93 -21.65
N ARG A 44 -18.57 -10.34 -20.59
CA ARG A 44 -17.79 -9.64 -19.57
C ARG A 44 -17.04 -10.59 -18.63
N HIS A 45 -17.50 -11.82 -18.45
CA HIS A 45 -16.78 -12.82 -17.66
C HIS A 45 -15.51 -13.26 -18.38
N MET A 46 -15.62 -13.57 -19.68
CA MET A 46 -14.45 -13.87 -20.52
C MET A 46 -13.44 -12.71 -20.50
N THR A 47 -13.93 -11.47 -20.60
CA THR A 47 -13.09 -10.28 -20.55
C THR A 47 -12.38 -10.13 -19.20
N ALA A 48 -13.09 -10.32 -18.09
CA ALA A 48 -12.53 -10.25 -16.75
C ALA A 48 -11.44 -11.33 -16.54
N GLU A 49 -11.71 -12.56 -16.96
CA GLU A 49 -10.76 -13.68 -16.88
C GLU A 49 -9.50 -13.40 -17.70
N ALA A 50 -9.65 -12.95 -18.95
CA ALA A 50 -8.52 -12.61 -19.83
C ALA A 50 -7.62 -11.49 -19.26
N LEU A 51 -8.16 -10.63 -18.41
CA LEU A 51 -7.46 -9.53 -17.75
C LEU A 51 -7.00 -9.87 -16.31
N GLY A 52 -7.29 -11.07 -15.80
CA GLY A 52 -6.88 -11.52 -14.46
C GLY A 52 -7.74 -11.01 -13.30
N PHE A 53 -8.94 -10.50 -13.59
CA PHE A 53 -9.92 -10.13 -12.57
C PHE A 53 -10.72 -11.36 -12.11
N LYS A 54 -11.30 -11.30 -10.91
CA LYS A 54 -12.17 -12.38 -10.38
C LYS A 54 -13.51 -12.48 -11.10
N GLY A 55 -13.95 -11.38 -11.73
CA GLY A 55 -15.22 -11.28 -12.42
C GLY A 55 -15.51 -9.84 -12.82
N PRO A 56 -16.59 -9.60 -13.58
CA PRO A 56 -17.04 -8.26 -13.89
C PRO A 56 -17.68 -7.58 -12.68
N THR A 57 -17.69 -6.25 -12.67
CA THR A 57 -18.55 -5.47 -11.77
C THR A 57 -20.03 -5.69 -12.11
N GLU A 58 -20.89 -5.70 -11.09
CA GLU A 58 -22.32 -6.03 -11.24
C GLU A 58 -23.19 -4.87 -11.73
N ASN A 59 -22.69 -3.63 -11.67
CA ASN A 59 -23.45 -2.46 -12.08
C ASN A 59 -22.59 -1.45 -12.86
N SER A 60 -23.09 -1.00 -14.01
CA SER A 60 -22.33 -0.13 -14.91
C SER A 60 -22.23 1.32 -14.43
N LEU A 61 -23.23 1.84 -13.72
CA LEU A 61 -23.19 3.19 -13.12
C LEU A 61 -22.19 3.25 -11.98
N ASP A 62 -22.19 2.22 -11.15
CA ASP A 62 -21.18 2.02 -10.10
C ASP A 62 -19.78 1.95 -10.72
N SER A 63 -19.55 1.04 -11.67
CA SER A 63 -18.25 0.84 -12.34
C SER A 63 -17.55 2.12 -12.81
N VAL A 64 -18.30 3.05 -13.40
CA VAL A 64 -17.72 4.26 -14.01
C VAL A 64 -17.50 5.37 -12.98
N SER A 65 -18.22 5.32 -11.86
CA SER A 65 -18.17 6.33 -10.80
C SER A 65 -17.33 5.89 -9.59
N ASP A 66 -17.11 4.59 -9.41
CA ASP A 66 -16.39 4.00 -8.28
C ASP A 66 -14.92 4.47 -8.22
N ARG A 67 -14.50 4.89 -7.03
CA ARG A 67 -13.12 5.27 -6.69
C ARG A 67 -12.68 4.68 -5.35
N ASP A 68 -13.44 3.72 -4.81
CA ASP A 68 -13.15 3.10 -3.52
C ASP A 68 -11.77 2.44 -3.53
N PHE A 69 -11.37 1.84 -4.66
CA PHE A 69 -10.03 1.26 -4.83
C PHE A 69 -8.91 2.27 -4.52
N ALA A 70 -9.05 3.52 -4.97
CA ALA A 70 -8.02 4.54 -4.78
C ALA A 70 -8.02 5.04 -3.34
N ILE A 71 -9.21 5.18 -2.74
CA ILE A 71 -9.37 5.66 -1.37
C ILE A 71 -8.87 4.61 -0.36
N GLU A 72 -9.30 3.35 -0.49
CA GLU A 72 -8.90 2.25 0.40
C GLU A 72 -7.39 2.00 0.30
N PHE A 73 -6.83 1.97 -0.92
CA PHE A 73 -5.38 1.85 -1.12
C PHE A 73 -4.61 3.00 -0.46
N THR A 74 -5.04 4.25 -0.68
CA THR A 74 -4.37 5.41 -0.11
C THR A 74 -4.47 5.43 1.42
N ALA A 75 -5.60 4.99 1.98
CA ALA A 75 -5.77 4.86 3.42
C ALA A 75 -4.82 3.80 4.02
N ALA A 76 -4.71 2.62 3.37
CA ALA A 76 -3.77 1.58 3.78
C ALA A 76 -2.31 2.04 3.69
N ALA A 77 -1.96 2.75 2.61
CA ALA A 77 -0.63 3.34 2.44
C ALA A 77 -0.33 4.41 3.50
N ALA A 78 -1.30 5.26 3.84
CA ALA A 78 -1.13 6.28 4.87
C ALA A 78 -0.89 5.67 6.27
N ILE A 79 -1.59 4.57 6.60
CA ILE A 79 -1.36 3.83 7.85
C ILE A 79 0.04 3.22 7.87
N THR A 80 0.47 2.61 6.76
CA THR A 80 1.83 2.07 6.62
C THR A 80 2.88 3.16 6.83
N MET A 81 2.70 4.33 6.21
CA MET A 81 3.59 5.49 6.39
C MET A 81 3.63 5.99 7.83
N MET A 82 2.51 5.96 8.55
CA MET A 82 2.48 6.30 9.97
C MET A 82 3.26 5.30 10.83
N HIS A 83 3.19 4.00 10.53
CA HIS A 83 4.02 3.02 11.22
C HIS A 83 5.51 3.21 10.91
N LEU A 84 5.86 3.42 9.64
CA LEU A 84 7.24 3.69 9.22
C LEU A 84 7.80 4.98 9.83
N SER A 85 6.99 6.02 10.02
CA SER A 85 7.44 7.26 10.65
C SER A 85 7.81 7.05 12.12
N ARG A 86 7.07 6.20 12.85
CA ARG A 86 7.43 5.81 14.22
C ARG A 86 8.73 5.01 14.28
N MET A 87 8.91 4.07 13.36
CA MET A 87 10.16 3.30 13.25
C MET A 87 11.35 4.21 12.94
N ALA A 88 11.16 5.18 12.03
CA ALA A 88 12.19 6.16 11.68
C ALA A 88 12.55 7.06 12.87
N GLU A 89 11.56 7.54 13.63
CA GLU A 89 11.80 8.36 14.82
C GLU A 89 12.62 7.59 15.88
N GLU A 90 12.30 6.32 16.10
CA GLU A 90 13.07 5.48 17.02
C GLU A 90 14.51 5.25 16.52
N MET A 91 14.71 5.03 15.22
CA MET A 91 16.05 4.97 14.61
C MET A 91 16.84 6.28 14.78
N ILE A 92 16.20 7.43 14.57
CA ILE A 92 16.81 8.76 14.78
C ILE A 92 17.27 8.91 16.24
N ILE A 93 16.42 8.52 17.20
CA ILE A 93 16.78 8.59 18.62
C ILE A 93 17.90 7.61 18.95
N TRP A 94 17.82 6.36 18.47
CA TRP A 94 18.79 5.31 18.79
C TRP A 94 20.19 5.59 18.22
N THR A 95 20.28 6.27 17.08
CA THR A 95 21.55 6.68 16.45
C THR A 95 22.12 7.98 17.04
N SER A 96 21.35 8.71 17.85
CA SER A 96 21.84 9.95 18.45
C SER A 96 23.02 9.70 19.41
N ALA A 97 23.92 10.68 19.53
CA ALA A 97 25.10 10.57 20.39
C ALA A 97 24.76 10.33 21.88
N GLN A 98 23.58 10.76 22.32
CA GLN A 98 23.11 10.59 23.70
C GLN A 98 22.71 9.15 24.01
N PHE A 99 22.14 8.43 23.03
CA PHE A 99 21.67 7.05 23.20
C PHE A 99 22.67 6.04 22.65
N ASN A 100 23.13 6.23 21.41
CA ASN A 100 24.14 5.40 20.74
C ASN A 100 23.84 3.89 20.86
N PHE A 101 22.59 3.50 20.62
CA PHE A 101 22.14 2.11 20.71
C PHE A 101 22.42 1.32 19.45
N VAL A 102 22.45 2.00 18.29
CA VAL A 102 22.68 1.37 16.99
C VAL A 102 23.63 2.22 16.16
N ASP A 103 24.41 1.56 15.32
CA ASP A 103 25.27 2.16 14.31
C ASP A 103 24.74 1.78 12.92
N LEU A 104 24.59 2.76 12.03
CA LEU A 104 24.02 2.56 10.70
C LEU A 104 25.13 2.59 9.65
N PRO A 105 25.18 1.60 8.74
CA PRO A 105 26.17 1.60 7.67
C PRO A 105 26.08 2.84 6.77
N ASP A 106 27.23 3.41 6.39
CA ASP A 106 27.35 4.60 5.52
C ASP A 106 26.48 4.55 4.26
N ARG A 107 26.26 3.35 3.69
CA ARG A 107 25.40 3.19 2.50
C ARG A 107 23.94 3.62 2.70
N PHE A 108 23.49 3.77 3.95
CA PHE A 108 22.14 4.18 4.33
C PHE A 108 22.09 5.56 4.99
N CYS A 109 23.24 6.19 5.18
CA CYS A 109 23.38 7.46 5.89
C CYS A 109 24.08 8.49 5.00
N THR A 110 23.99 9.76 5.39
CA THR A 110 24.81 10.82 4.83
C THR A 110 25.68 11.37 5.94
N GLY A 111 26.92 11.70 5.61
CA GLY A 111 27.87 12.28 6.55
C GLY A 111 28.20 13.73 6.22
N SER A 112 28.81 14.42 7.17
CA SER A 112 29.36 15.74 6.92
C SER A 112 30.84 15.68 6.54
N SER A 113 31.24 16.32 5.44
CA SER A 113 32.65 16.36 5.01
C SER A 113 33.59 17.02 6.02
N ILE A 114 33.06 17.90 6.89
CA ILE A 114 33.80 18.59 7.95
C ILE A 114 33.71 17.87 9.31
N MET A 115 32.71 17.01 9.51
CA MET A 115 32.48 16.25 10.73
C MET A 115 32.26 14.78 10.37
N PRO A 116 33.34 14.00 10.15
CA PRO A 116 33.25 12.61 9.69
C PRO A 116 32.59 11.67 10.72
N GLN A 117 32.48 12.08 11.98
CA GLN A 117 31.77 11.37 13.04
C GLN A 117 30.25 11.61 13.05
N LYS A 118 29.73 12.40 12.12
CA LYS A 118 28.35 12.86 12.07
C LYS A 118 27.66 12.44 10.79
#